data_AF-A0A1I0IRB0-F1
#
_entry.id   AF-A0A1I0IRB0-F1
#
_cell.length_a   1.000
_cell.length_b   1.000
_cell.length_c   1.000
_cell.angle_alpha   90.00
_cell.angle_beta   90.00
_cell.angle_gamma   90.00
#
_symmetry.space_group_name_H-M   'P 1'
#
loop_
_entity.id
_entity.type
_entity.pdbx_description
1 polymer ?
#
loop_
_entity_poly.entity_id
_entity_poly.type
_entity_poly.pdbx_seq_one_letter_code
_entity_poly.pdbx_strand_id
1 'polypeptide(L)'
;MDGEIDPRLLLRAAQKRGKTTYLPVLSAWPRTKMVFQRVRPGENFKPNRFRIPEPRINAGRQRKIWTLDLVLMPLVGFDPEGGRLGMGGGFYDRSLAYLARRKTWRKPVLLGLAHECQKVGKLAVASWDVPLAGTVTDKRWYMAE
;
A
#
# COMPACT_ATOMS: atom_id res chain seq x y z
N MET A 1 11.64 3.01 5.54
CA MET A 1 12.35 4.01 4.70
C MET A 1 12.24 5.34 5.41
N ASP A 2 12.86 6.41 4.92
CA ASP A 2 12.88 7.73 5.58
C ASP A 2 11.50 8.12 6.15
N GLY A 3 11.34 8.01 7.47
CA GLY A 3 10.14 8.41 8.21
C GLY A 3 8.88 7.54 8.08
N GLU A 4 8.88 6.46 7.31
CA GLU A 4 7.72 5.55 7.19
C GLU A 4 7.70 4.46 8.27
N ILE A 5 6.51 4.07 8.76
CA ILE A 5 6.34 2.92 9.66
C ILE A 5 6.88 1.65 9.00
N ASP A 6 7.75 0.91 9.70
CA ASP A 6 8.26 -0.39 9.24
C ASP A 6 7.20 -1.50 9.39
N PRO A 7 6.66 -2.04 8.29
CA PRO A 7 5.61 -3.07 8.36
C PRO A 7 6.17 -4.48 8.56
N ARG A 8 7.49 -4.69 8.70
CA ARG A 8 8.11 -6.04 8.75
C ARG A 8 7.59 -6.89 9.91
N LEU A 9 7.32 -6.29 11.07
CA LEU A 9 6.74 -7.01 12.21
C LEU A 9 5.32 -7.50 11.88
N LEU A 10 4.52 -6.65 11.25
CA LEU A 10 3.17 -6.99 10.82
C LEU A 10 3.17 -8.06 9.72
N LEU A 11 4.10 -7.97 8.76
CA LEU A 11 4.32 -8.99 7.72
C LEU A 11 4.59 -10.36 8.36
N ARG A 12 5.54 -10.44 9.31
CA ARG A 12 5.87 -11.68 10.03
C ARG A 12 4.67 -12.22 10.81
N ALA A 13 3.95 -11.35 11.52
CA ALA A 13 2.76 -11.74 12.27
C ALA A 13 1.66 -12.29 11.36
N ALA A 14 1.42 -11.65 10.21
CA ALA A 14 0.45 -12.12 9.22
C ALA A 14 0.82 -13.49 8.66
N GLN A 15 2.10 -13.69 8.31
CA GLN A 15 2.61 -14.99 7.84
C GLN A 15 2.47 -16.09 8.89
N LYS A 16 2.81 -15.81 10.16
CA LYS A 16 2.64 -16.76 11.27
C LYS A 16 1.17 -17.18 11.47
N ARG A 17 0.24 -16.28 11.15
CA ARG A 17 -1.21 -16.54 11.18
C ARG A 17 -1.75 -17.20 9.90
N GLY A 18 -0.89 -17.72 9.03
CA GLY A 18 -1.28 -18.41 7.79
C GLY A 18 -1.81 -17.51 6.68
N LYS A 19 -1.66 -16.18 6.80
CA LYS A 19 -2.13 -15.25 5.76
C LYS A 19 -1.21 -15.28 4.55
N THR A 20 -1.78 -15.14 3.36
CA THR A 20 -0.99 -14.97 2.14
C THR A 20 -0.58 -13.51 1.99
N THR A 21 0.72 -13.24 2.10
CA THR A 21 1.28 -11.89 2.09
C THR A 21 1.91 -11.55 0.76
N TYR A 22 1.70 -10.33 0.30
CA TYR A 22 2.25 -9.81 -0.95
C TYR A 22 3.00 -8.51 -0.69
N LEU A 23 4.12 -8.31 -1.39
CA LEU A 23 4.82 -7.02 -1.42
C LEU A 23 4.64 -6.36 -2.80
N PRO A 24 4.58 -5.02 -2.86
CA PRO A 24 4.64 -4.32 -4.13
C PRO A 24 5.98 -4.56 -4.81
N VAL A 25 5.94 -4.81 -6.11
CA VAL A 25 7.10 -4.95 -6.99
C VAL A 25 6.90 -3.99 -8.15
N LEU A 26 7.87 -3.11 -8.38
CA LEU A 26 7.81 -2.17 -9.47
C LEU A 26 8.18 -2.83 -10.79
N SER A 27 7.40 -2.57 -11.83
CA SER A 27 7.72 -3.04 -13.17
C SER A 27 8.88 -2.24 -13.75
N ALA A 28 9.77 -2.92 -14.48
CA ALA A 28 10.78 -2.25 -15.31
C ALA A 28 10.10 -1.42 -16.41
N TRP A 29 9.02 -1.94 -17.00
CA TRP A 29 8.22 -1.26 -18.01
C TRP A 29 6.72 -1.64 -17.95
N PRO A 30 5.77 -0.71 -18.13
CA PRO A 30 5.99 0.74 -18.07
C PRO A 30 6.48 1.11 -16.67
N ARG A 31 7.33 2.15 -16.57
CA ARG A 31 8.06 2.51 -15.33
C ARG A 31 7.14 2.82 -14.14
N THR A 32 5.86 3.02 -14.39
CA THR A 32 4.84 3.47 -13.46
C THR A 32 3.92 2.34 -12.97
N LYS A 33 4.11 1.11 -13.49
CA LYS A 33 3.29 -0.05 -13.15
C LYS A 33 3.83 -0.75 -11.90
N MET A 34 2.89 -1.15 -11.05
CA MET A 34 3.14 -1.93 -9.83
C MET A 34 2.35 -3.23 -9.89
N VAL A 35 2.96 -4.31 -9.45
CA VAL A 35 2.33 -5.62 -9.26
C VAL A 35 2.60 -6.10 -7.84
N PHE A 36 1.83 -7.07 -7.36
CA PHE A 36 1.96 -7.57 -5.99
C PHE A 36 2.47 -9.00 -6.03
N GLN A 37 3.67 -9.26 -5.50
CA GLN A 37 4.27 -10.58 -5.52
C GLN A 37 4.14 -11.26 -4.16
N ARG A 38 3.65 -12.51 -4.17
CA ARG A 38 3.59 -13.32 -2.95
C ARG A 38 4.99 -13.52 -2.39
N VAL A 39 5.15 -13.22 -1.11
CA VAL A 39 6.39 -13.44 -0.37
C VAL A 39 6.26 -14.55 0.65
N ARG A 40 7.36 -15.29 0.89
CA ARG A 40 7.45 -16.35 1.91
C ARG A 40 8.36 -15.91 3.06
N PRO A 41 8.22 -16.49 4.26
CA PRO A 41 9.18 -16.30 5.35
C PRO A 41 10.60 -16.64 4.88
N GLY A 42 11.58 -15.81 5.27
CA GLY A 42 12.99 -16.01 4.94
C GLY A 42 13.37 -15.70 3.49
N GLU A 43 12.48 -15.09 2.69
CA GLU A 43 12.79 -14.71 1.32
C GLU A 43 13.83 -13.59 1.24
N ASN A 44 14.79 -13.73 0.31
CA ASN A 44 15.83 -12.73 0.08
C ASN A 44 15.30 -11.53 -0.73
N PHE A 45 15.64 -10.33 -0.28
CA PHE A 45 15.29 -9.07 -0.94
C PHE A 45 16.52 -8.45 -1.61
N LYS A 46 16.30 -7.78 -2.73
CA LYS A 46 17.30 -6.96 -3.41
C LYS A 46 16.78 -5.54 -3.56
N PRO A 47 17.64 -4.52 -3.44
CA PRO A 47 17.22 -3.14 -3.67
C PRO A 47 16.78 -2.96 -5.14
N ASN A 48 15.64 -2.32 -5.35
CA ASN A 48 15.19 -1.87 -6.66
C ASN A 48 15.87 -0.54 -7.05
N ARG A 49 15.47 0.07 -8.18
CA ARG A 49 16.04 1.34 -8.68
C ARG A 49 15.90 2.55 -7.73
N PHE A 50 15.00 2.45 -6.75
CA PHE A 50 14.78 3.44 -5.70
C PHE A 50 15.36 2.99 -4.34
N ARG A 51 16.24 1.98 -4.35
CA ARG A 51 16.85 1.36 -3.16
C ARG A 51 15.85 0.72 -2.20
N ILE A 52 14.63 0.43 -2.67
CA ILE A 52 13.61 -0.28 -1.89
C ILE A 52 13.86 -1.78 -1.96
N PRO A 53 13.93 -2.50 -0.82
CA PRO A 53 14.04 -3.95 -0.82
C PRO A 53 12.81 -4.60 -1.47
N GLU A 54 13.01 -5.31 -2.58
CA GLU A 54 11.98 -6.06 -3.31
C GLU A 54 12.37 -7.55 -3.44
N PRO A 55 11.39 -8.48 -3.46
CA PRO A 55 11.68 -9.88 -3.67
C PRO A 55 12.19 -10.10 -5.10
N ARG A 56 12.99 -11.17 -5.32
CA ARG A 56 13.38 -11.56 -6.68
C ARG A 56 12.13 -11.79 -7.53
N ILE A 57 12.05 -11.10 -8.67
CA ILE A 57 10.90 -11.12 -9.57
C ILE A 57 10.56 -12.56 -9.99
N ASN A 58 9.28 -12.93 -9.82
CA ASN A 58 8.70 -14.20 -10.23
C ASN A 58 7.24 -13.99 -10.65
N ALA A 59 6.99 -14.01 -11.95
CA ALA A 59 5.68 -13.74 -12.53
C ALA A 59 4.58 -14.71 -12.06
N GLY A 60 4.89 -15.98 -11.82
CA GLY A 60 3.91 -16.98 -11.35
C GLY A 60 3.33 -16.67 -9.96
N ARG A 61 4.09 -15.91 -9.15
CA ARG A 61 3.70 -15.46 -7.81
C ARG A 61 3.10 -14.07 -7.79
N GLN A 62 3.01 -13.40 -8.93
CA GLN A 62 2.45 -12.05 -9.02
C GLN A 62 0.93 -12.08 -9.15
N ARG A 63 0.31 -11.08 -8.55
CA ARG A 63 -1.13 -10.85 -8.53
C ARG A 63 -1.41 -9.38 -8.76
N LYS A 64 -2.59 -9.13 -9.34
CA LYS A 64 -3.13 -7.80 -9.56
C LYS A 64 -3.77 -7.31 -8.27
N ILE A 65 -3.69 -6.02 -7.98
CA ILE A 65 -4.10 -5.44 -6.70
C ILE A 65 -5.57 -5.74 -6.33
N TRP A 66 -6.47 -5.81 -7.32
CA TRP A 66 -7.89 -6.12 -7.12
C TRP A 66 -8.18 -7.54 -6.66
N THR A 67 -7.17 -8.42 -6.66
CA THR A 67 -7.28 -9.79 -6.13
C THR A 67 -6.93 -9.89 -4.66
N LEU A 68 -6.43 -8.80 -4.06
CA LEU A 68 -6.08 -8.74 -2.65
C LEU A 68 -7.31 -8.40 -1.80
N ASP A 69 -7.30 -8.82 -0.55
CA ASP A 69 -8.37 -8.50 0.41
C ASP A 69 -8.10 -7.19 1.13
N LEU A 70 -6.84 -6.92 1.47
CA LEU A 70 -6.37 -5.75 2.22
C LEU A 70 -5.05 -5.27 1.63
N VAL A 71 -4.90 -3.95 1.49
CA VAL A 71 -3.64 -3.28 1.15
C VAL A 71 -3.31 -2.27 2.25
N LEU A 72 -2.10 -2.41 2.78
CA LEU A 72 -1.52 -1.46 3.73
C LEU A 72 -0.61 -0.51 2.97
N MET A 73 -0.95 0.76 2.98
CA MET A 73 -0.29 1.79 2.16
C MET A 73 0.63 2.63 3.05
N PRO A 74 1.93 2.75 2.72
CA PRO A 74 2.80 3.73 3.36
C PRO A 74 2.42 5.13 2.88
N LEU A 75 2.43 6.10 3.80
CA LEU A 75 2.02 7.47 3.56
C LEU A 75 3.06 8.46 4.09
N VAL A 76 3.11 9.66 3.51
CA VAL A 76 3.83 10.81 4.08
C VAL A 76 2.92 11.74 4.87
N GLY A 77 1.63 11.74 4.56
CA GLY A 77 0.60 12.51 5.26
C GLY A 77 -0.76 11.85 5.09
N PHE A 78 -1.66 12.10 6.04
CA PHE A 78 -3.04 11.64 5.97
C PHE A 78 -3.99 12.61 6.68
N ASP A 79 -5.27 12.54 6.37
CA ASP A 79 -6.32 13.18 7.14
C ASP A 79 -7.35 12.14 7.65
N PRO A 80 -8.19 12.49 8.64
CA PRO A 80 -9.19 11.57 9.17
C PRO A 80 -10.32 11.20 8.21
N GLU A 81 -10.52 11.95 7.11
CA GLU A 81 -11.55 11.70 6.08
C GLU A 81 -11.10 10.63 5.06
N GLY A 82 -9.94 9.99 5.28
CA GLY A 82 -9.38 8.98 4.38
C GLY A 82 -8.53 9.56 3.25
N GLY A 83 -8.26 10.86 3.27
CA GLY A 83 -7.28 11.51 2.42
C GLY A 83 -5.87 11.01 2.74
N ARG A 84 -5.04 10.94 1.68
CA ARG A 84 -3.65 10.50 1.81
C ARG A 84 -2.73 11.35 0.95
N LEU A 85 -1.48 11.46 1.39
CA LEU A 85 -0.37 11.99 0.62
C LEU A 85 0.72 10.92 0.56
N GLY A 86 1.18 10.59 -0.64
CA GLY A 86 2.30 9.68 -0.88
C GLY A 86 3.56 10.43 -1.34
N MET A 87 4.63 9.69 -1.64
CA MET A 87 5.91 10.23 -2.13
C MET A 87 5.88 10.86 -3.56
N GLY A 88 4.70 11.08 -4.16
CA GLY A 88 4.57 11.71 -5.48
C GLY A 88 4.76 10.80 -6.70
N GLY A 89 5.08 9.52 -6.53
CA GLY A 89 5.31 8.59 -7.65
C GLY A 89 4.04 8.13 -8.39
N GLY A 90 2.85 8.29 -7.80
CA GLY A 90 1.54 7.91 -8.39
C GLY A 90 1.31 6.41 -8.65
N PHE A 91 2.12 5.52 -8.07
CA PHE A 91 2.03 4.07 -8.29
C PHE A 91 0.70 3.49 -7.80
N TYR A 92 0.26 3.89 -6.62
CA TYR A 92 -0.98 3.42 -6.04
C TYR A 92 -2.20 3.97 -6.79
N ASP A 93 -2.24 5.27 -7.10
CA ASP A 93 -3.38 5.88 -7.78
C ASP A 93 -3.64 5.23 -9.14
N ARG A 94 -2.58 4.96 -9.92
CA ARG A 94 -2.70 4.21 -11.18
C ARG A 94 -3.10 2.75 -10.98
N SER A 95 -2.64 2.11 -9.92
CA SER A 95 -3.02 0.71 -9.62
C SER A 95 -4.48 0.61 -9.16
N LEU A 96 -4.99 1.65 -8.50
CA LEU A 96 -6.32 1.72 -7.90
C LEU A 96 -7.35 2.43 -8.80
N ALA A 97 -6.94 3.04 -9.92
CA ALA A 97 -7.79 3.80 -10.83
C ALA A 97 -9.04 3.03 -11.34
N TYR A 98 -9.02 1.69 -11.33
CA TYR A 98 -10.19 0.88 -11.67
C TYR A 98 -11.35 1.04 -10.66
N LEU A 99 -11.07 1.45 -9.42
CA LEU A 99 -12.09 1.64 -8.38
C LEU A 99 -13.02 2.81 -8.70
N ALA A 100 -12.55 3.83 -9.43
CA ALA A 100 -13.40 4.92 -9.92
C ALA A 100 -14.51 4.41 -10.86
N ARG A 101 -14.30 3.26 -11.51
CA ARG A 101 -15.26 2.66 -12.46
C ARG A 101 -16.12 1.55 -11.84
N ARG A 102 -15.89 1.14 -10.59
CA ARG A 102 -16.60 0.03 -9.94
C ARG A 102 -17.60 0.54 -8.90
N LYS A 103 -18.89 0.27 -9.13
CA LYS A 103 -19.98 0.69 -8.25
C LYS A 103 -20.37 -0.34 -7.17
N THR A 104 -20.16 -1.64 -7.42
CA THR A 104 -20.75 -2.72 -6.59
C THR A 104 -19.72 -3.55 -5.80
N TRP A 105 -18.47 -3.66 -6.26
CA TRP A 105 -17.45 -4.46 -5.58
C TRP A 105 -16.13 -3.69 -5.46
N ARG A 106 -15.84 -3.23 -4.24
CA ARG A 106 -14.64 -2.44 -3.89
C ARG A 106 -13.68 -3.27 -3.05
N LYS A 107 -12.94 -4.18 -3.69
CA LYS A 107 -11.70 -4.74 -3.12
C LYS A 107 -10.48 -4.10 -3.79
N PRO A 108 -9.33 -4.01 -3.10
CA PRO A 108 -9.13 -4.36 -1.68
C PRO A 108 -9.63 -3.28 -0.71
N VAL A 109 -9.74 -3.62 0.58
CA VAL A 109 -9.80 -2.61 1.65
C VAL A 109 -8.45 -1.89 1.67
N LEU A 110 -8.47 -0.56 1.75
CA LEU A 110 -7.27 0.26 1.77
C LEU A 110 -7.09 0.86 3.17
N LEU A 111 -5.98 0.53 3.83
CA LEU A 111 -5.60 1.16 5.09
C LEU A 111 -4.25 1.87 4.97
N GLY A 112 -4.17 3.07 5.51
CA GLY A 112 -2.93 3.79 5.68
C GLY A 112 -2.13 3.27 6.89
N LEU A 113 -0.82 3.22 6.76
CA LEU A 113 0.11 3.13 7.88
C LEU A 113 0.90 4.43 7.95
N ALA A 114 0.73 5.17 9.05
CA ALA A 114 1.37 6.48 9.23
C ALA A 114 1.66 6.74 10.69
N HIS A 115 2.71 7.49 11.01
CA HIS A 115 2.91 8.05 12.33
C HIS A 115 1.86 9.12 12.64
N GLU A 116 1.51 9.31 13.91
CA GLU A 116 0.53 10.32 14.33
C GLU A 116 0.93 11.74 13.90
N CYS A 117 2.23 12.04 13.86
CA CYS A 117 2.76 13.34 13.41
C CYS A 117 2.52 13.62 11.91
N GLN A 118 2.14 12.61 11.13
CA GLN A 118 1.82 12.76 9.71
C GLN A 118 0.35 13.12 9.49
N LYS A 119 -0.44 13.21 10.56
CA LYS A 119 -1.82 13.66 10.51
C LYS A 119 -1.89 15.16 10.23
N VAL A 120 -2.70 15.55 9.26
CA VAL A 120 -3.07 16.95 9.00
C VAL A 120 -4.58 17.14 9.16
N GLY A 121 -5.03 18.40 9.12
CA GLY A 121 -6.46 18.72 9.22
C GLY A 121 -7.25 18.20 8.03
N LYS A 122 -6.89 18.62 6.82
CA LYS A 122 -7.53 18.19 5.56
C LYS A 122 -6.54 18.27 4.42
N LEU A 123 -6.48 17.22 3.60
CA LEU A 123 -5.67 17.22 2.39
C LEU A 123 -6.49 17.70 1.19
N ALA A 124 -5.80 18.34 0.24
CA ALA A 124 -6.38 18.57 -1.08
C ALA A 124 -6.44 17.23 -1.82
N VAL A 125 -7.65 16.77 -2.13
CA VAL A 125 -7.91 15.51 -2.81
C VAL A 125 -8.14 15.79 -4.29
N ALA A 126 -7.36 15.16 -5.17
CA ALA A 126 -7.59 15.21 -6.61
C ALA A 126 -8.66 14.20 -7.04
N SER A 127 -9.26 14.40 -8.21
CA SER A 127 -10.35 13.54 -8.71
C SER A 127 -9.96 12.09 -8.98
N TRP A 128 -8.66 11.80 -9.08
CA TRP A 128 -8.11 10.45 -9.27
C TRP A 128 -7.68 9.78 -7.96
N ASP A 129 -7.74 10.48 -6.83
CA ASP A 129 -7.36 9.93 -5.54
C ASP A 129 -8.47 9.03 -5.00
N VAL A 130 -8.12 7.77 -4.76
CA VAL A 130 -9.04 6.78 -4.19
C VAL A 130 -8.99 6.83 -2.67
N PRO A 131 -10.01 7.27 -1.91
CA PRO A 131 -9.92 7.42 -0.46
C PRO A 131 -9.59 6.10 0.26
N LEU A 132 -8.90 6.20 1.40
CA LEU A 132 -8.65 5.09 2.30
C LEU A 132 -9.91 4.76 3.12
N ALA A 133 -10.08 3.51 3.54
CA ALA A 133 -11.09 3.14 4.53
C ALA A 133 -10.71 3.63 5.94
N GLY A 134 -9.44 3.90 6.16
CA GLY A 134 -8.92 4.42 7.41
C GLY A 134 -7.39 4.43 7.44
N THR A 135 -6.84 5.00 8.50
CA THR A 135 -5.40 5.06 8.76
C THR A 135 -5.11 4.60 10.18
N VAL A 136 -4.12 3.71 10.31
CA VAL A 136 -3.64 3.20 11.61
C VAL A 136 -2.32 3.88 11.94
N THR A 137 -2.25 4.46 13.13
CA THR A 137 -1.06 5.13 13.65
C THR A 137 -0.44 4.41 14.84
N ASP A 138 0.72 4.89 15.27
CA ASP A 138 1.38 4.49 16.51
C ASP A 138 0.60 4.89 17.78
N LYS A 139 -0.49 5.67 17.64
CA LYS A 139 -1.35 6.11 18.74
C LYS A 139 -2.76 5.54 18.69
N ARG A 140 -3.41 5.51 17.53
CA ARG A 140 -4.81 5.09 17.38
C ARG A 140 -5.20 4.77 15.94
N TRP A 141 -6.47 4.42 15.76
CA TRP A 141 -7.09 4.16 14.47
C TRP A 141 -8.00 5.32 14.10
N TYR A 142 -7.96 5.71 12.84
CA TYR A 142 -8.87 6.67 12.22
C TYR A 142 -9.65 5.93 11.13
N MET A 143 -10.96 5.79 11.30
CA MET A 143 -11.82 5.20 10.28
C MET A 143 -12.46 6.33 9.49
N ALA A 144 -12.41 6.24 8.16
CA ALA A 144 -13.14 7.17 7.29
C ALA A 144 -14.62 6.79 7.30
N GLU A 145 -15.49 7.79 7.46
CA GLU A 145 -16.95 7.64 7.41
C GLU A 145 -17.48 7.57 5.96
#